data_AF-A0A943SAD2-F1
#
_entry.id   AF-A0A943SAD2-F1
#
_cell.length_a   1.000
_cell.length_b   1.000
_cell.length_c   1.000
_cell.angle_alpha   90.00
_cell.angle_beta   90.00
_cell.angle_gamma   90.00
#
_symmetry.space_group_name_H-M   'P 1'
#
loop_
_entity.id
_entity.type
_entity.pdbx_description
1 polymer ?
#
loop_
_entity_poly.entity_id
_entity_poly.type
_entity_poly.pdbx_seq_one_letter_code
_entity_poly.pdbx_strand_id
1 'polypeptide(L)'
;MKKTKIITVVLMIAVFMFCMTGCEGTSGSKSIKINSAKSQMTLTNVNFYDFFNYKLVSGYSGTSYVPSNGLNSTEITFVDKNGTTRTACVNTPLVNKPASVKVYINSSKTKFDTYDCKY
;
A
#
# COMPACT_ATOMS: atom_id res chain seq x y z
N MET A 1 -10.83 45.90 39.38
CA MET A 1 -11.23 44.58 38.82
C MET A 1 -10.79 44.51 37.36
N LYS A 2 -9.73 43.74 37.05
CA LYS A 2 -9.24 43.57 35.68
C LYS A 2 -10.06 42.48 34.98
N LYS A 3 -10.77 42.83 33.91
CA LYS A 3 -11.51 41.89 33.06
C LYS A 3 -10.52 41.21 32.11
N THR A 4 -10.11 39.99 32.42
CA THR A 4 -9.32 39.15 31.51
C THR A 4 -10.24 38.63 30.41
N LYS A 5 -10.06 39.12 29.17
CA LYS A 5 -10.73 38.55 28.00
C LYS A 5 -10.08 37.20 27.70
N ILE A 6 -10.81 36.12 27.97
CA ILE A 6 -10.44 34.76 27.56
C ILE A 6 -10.61 34.72 26.04
N ILE A 7 -9.50 34.73 25.31
CA ILE A 7 -9.50 34.46 23.87
C ILE A 7 -9.64 32.95 23.73
N THR A 8 -10.87 32.50 23.46
CA THR A 8 -11.14 31.13 23.07
C THR A 8 -10.48 30.91 21.70
N VAL A 9 -9.27 30.35 21.71
CA VAL A 9 -8.63 29.84 20.50
C VAL A 9 -9.43 28.63 20.09
N VAL A 10 -10.35 28.83 19.16
CA VAL A 10 -10.98 27.74 18.41
C VAL A 10 -9.85 27.11 17.61
N LEU A 11 -9.26 26.05 18.16
CA LEU A 11 -8.45 25.10 17.40
C LEU A 11 -9.42 24.49 16.39
N MET A 12 -9.57 25.11 15.23
CA MET A 12 -10.05 24.41 14.05
C MET A 12 -9.01 23.33 13.82
N ILE A 13 -9.31 22.13 14.34
CA ILE A 13 -8.69 20.90 13.88
C ILE A 13 -9.10 20.85 12.41
N ALA A 14 -8.26 21.45 11.56
CA ALA A 14 -8.18 21.04 10.18
C ALA A 14 -7.96 19.55 10.30
N VAL A 15 -9.02 18.79 10.02
CA VAL A 15 -8.90 17.40 9.68
C VAL A 15 -7.99 17.46 8.46
N PHE A 16 -6.68 17.34 8.69
CA PHE A 16 -5.75 16.84 7.71
C PHE A 16 -6.36 15.49 7.36
N MET A 17 -7.26 15.48 6.37
CA MET A 17 -7.37 14.38 5.46
C MET A 17 -5.92 14.16 5.05
N PHE A 18 -5.27 13.24 5.74
CA PHE A 18 -4.02 12.69 5.28
C PHE A 18 -4.37 12.20 3.88
N CYS A 19 -4.04 13.04 2.90
CA CYS A 19 -4.06 12.71 1.50
C CYS A 19 -3.21 11.43 1.45
N MET A 20 -3.87 10.29 1.39
CA MET A 20 -3.19 9.00 1.40
C MET A 20 -2.44 8.98 0.09
N THR A 21 -1.15 9.32 0.12
CA THR A 21 -0.33 9.48 -1.08
C THR A 21 0.07 8.12 -1.68
N GLY A 22 -0.87 7.16 -1.78
CA GLY A 22 -0.62 5.81 -2.27
C GLY A 22 -1.86 5.16 -2.88
N CYS A 23 -1.64 4.14 -3.72
CA CYS A 23 -2.73 3.43 -4.41
C CYS A 23 -3.65 2.72 -3.39
N GLU A 24 -4.95 2.96 -3.52
CA GLU A 24 -6.02 2.10 -3.00
C GLU A 24 -6.57 1.22 -4.13
N GLY A 25 -5.85 0.15 -4.43
CA GLY A 25 -6.19 -0.82 -5.47
C GLY A 25 -7.27 -1.79 -5.01
N THR A 26 -8.37 -1.97 -5.76
CA THR A 26 -9.43 -2.94 -5.41
C THR A 26 -9.72 -3.92 -6.55
N SER A 27 -10.11 -5.14 -6.16
CA SER A 27 -10.53 -6.22 -7.07
C SER A 27 -11.52 -7.14 -6.36
N GLY A 28 -12.82 -6.85 -6.48
CA GLY A 28 -13.85 -7.56 -5.71
C GLY A 28 -13.60 -7.44 -4.20
N SER A 29 -13.45 -8.56 -3.49
CA SER A 29 -13.12 -8.59 -2.06
C SER A 29 -11.63 -8.39 -1.74
N LYS A 30 -10.78 -8.22 -2.75
CA LYS A 30 -9.33 -8.06 -2.59
C LYS A 30 -8.95 -6.58 -2.62
N SER A 31 -7.96 -6.17 -1.83
CA SER A 31 -7.45 -4.79 -1.89
C SER A 31 -5.98 -4.64 -1.53
N ILE A 32 -5.37 -3.60 -2.09
CA ILE A 32 -4.01 -3.11 -1.83
C ILE A 32 -4.15 -1.66 -1.39
N LYS A 33 -3.66 -1.32 -0.19
CA LYS A 33 -3.63 0.06 0.30
C LYS A 33 -2.21 0.44 0.62
N ILE A 34 -1.74 1.54 0.07
CA ILE A 34 -0.39 2.04 0.29
C ILE A 34 -0.45 3.34 1.06
N ASN A 35 0.28 3.38 2.16
CA ASN A 35 0.57 4.59 2.90
C ASN A 35 2.04 4.96 2.67
N SER A 36 2.28 5.75 1.63
CA SER A 36 3.63 6.18 1.26
C SER A 36 4.30 7.05 2.34
N ALA A 37 3.52 7.80 3.12
CA ALA A 37 4.04 8.62 4.22
C ALA A 37 4.62 7.77 5.36
N LYS A 38 4.10 6.56 5.58
CA LYS A 38 4.58 5.61 6.59
C LYS A 38 5.39 4.46 6.00
N SER A 39 5.60 4.45 4.68
CA SER A 39 6.18 3.33 3.93
C SER A 39 5.51 1.99 4.27
N GLN A 40 4.17 2.00 4.36
CA GLN A 40 3.37 0.83 4.73
C GLN A 40 2.49 0.38 3.58
N MET A 41 2.28 -0.93 3.47
CA MET A 41 1.35 -1.53 2.54
C MET A 41 0.43 -2.49 3.30
N THR A 42 -0.88 -2.27 3.20
CA THR A 42 -1.90 -3.16 3.72
C THR A 42 -2.52 -3.94 2.57
N LEU A 43 -2.44 -5.26 2.67
CA LEU A 43 -3.03 -6.20 1.71
C LEU A 43 -4.23 -6.88 2.35
N THR A 44 -5.27 -7.16 1.56
CA THR A 44 -6.45 -7.91 1.97
C THR A 44 -6.82 -8.93 0.90
N ASN A 45 -6.76 -10.21 1.27
CA ASN A 45 -7.04 -11.37 0.40
C ASN A 45 -6.28 -11.35 -0.94
N VAL A 46 -5.05 -10.84 -0.96
CA VAL A 46 -4.24 -10.66 -2.17
C VAL A 46 -3.46 -11.94 -2.49
N ASN A 47 -3.45 -12.32 -3.76
CA ASN A 47 -2.56 -13.37 -4.26
C ASN A 47 -1.33 -12.71 -4.89
N PHE A 48 -0.16 -13.30 -4.68
CA PHE A 48 1.06 -12.90 -5.38
C PHE A 48 2.05 -14.06 -5.42
N TYR A 49 2.86 -14.13 -6.47
CA TYR A 49 4.04 -14.99 -6.45
C TYR A 49 5.14 -14.27 -5.68
N ASP A 50 5.64 -14.92 -4.63
CA ASP A 50 6.76 -14.44 -3.84
C ASP A 50 8.06 -14.78 -4.56
N PHE A 51 8.65 -13.79 -5.23
CA PHE A 51 9.89 -13.94 -6.01
C PHE A 51 11.13 -14.09 -5.14
N PHE A 52 11.05 -13.76 -3.85
CA PHE A 52 12.16 -13.99 -2.90
C PHE A 52 12.17 -15.45 -2.42
N ASN A 53 10.99 -15.98 -2.08
CA ASN A 53 10.84 -17.33 -1.55
C ASN A 53 10.38 -18.38 -2.59
N TYR A 54 10.26 -17.98 -3.87
CA TYR A 54 9.86 -18.80 -5.00
C TYR A 54 8.56 -19.60 -4.81
N LYS A 55 7.52 -18.98 -4.22
CA LYS A 55 6.24 -19.65 -3.95
C LYS A 55 5.03 -18.78 -4.20
N LEU A 56 3.92 -19.40 -4.58
CA LEU A 56 2.62 -18.71 -4.62
C LEU A 56 2.12 -18.46 -3.20
N VAL A 57 1.80 -17.22 -2.89
CA VAL A 57 1.09 -16.82 -1.67
C VAL A 57 -0.35 -16.49 -2.07
N SER A 58 -1.31 -17.17 -1.45
CA SER A 58 -2.74 -16.99 -1.74
C SER A 58 -3.47 -16.41 -0.54
N GLY A 59 -4.41 -15.50 -0.78
CA GLY A 59 -5.28 -14.92 0.24
C GLY A 59 -4.55 -14.14 1.34
N TYR A 60 -3.40 -13.55 1.03
CA TYR A 60 -2.61 -12.83 2.01
C TYR A 60 -3.33 -11.59 2.53
N SER A 61 -3.39 -11.46 3.86
CA SER A 61 -3.92 -10.29 4.55
C SER A 61 -2.98 -9.86 5.66
N GLY A 62 -2.57 -8.59 5.63
CA GLY A 62 -1.65 -8.03 6.60
C GLY A 62 -1.12 -6.66 6.20
N THR A 63 -0.63 -5.93 7.18
CA THR A 63 0.13 -4.69 6.98
C THR A 63 1.60 -5.00 7.07
N SER A 64 2.35 -4.60 6.04
CA SER A 64 3.77 -4.84 5.89
C SER A 64 4.51 -3.52 5.72
N TYR A 65 5.77 -3.51 6.14
CA TYR A 65 6.68 -2.39 5.86
C TYR A 65 7.30 -2.57 4.48
N VAL A 66 7.22 -1.53 3.66
CA VAL A 66 7.88 -1.45 2.36
C VAL A 66 9.10 -0.54 2.56
N PRO A 67 10.33 -0.97 2.24
CA PRO A 67 11.50 -0.11 2.30
C PRO A 67 11.34 1.18 1.48
N SER A 68 12.06 2.22 1.85
CA SER A 68 12.10 3.47 1.08
C SER A 68 12.44 3.18 -0.39
N ASN A 69 11.75 3.86 -1.31
CA ASN A 69 11.83 3.65 -2.77
C ASN A 69 11.30 2.29 -3.28
N GLY A 70 10.81 1.39 -2.43
CA GLY A 70 10.25 0.10 -2.87
C GLY A 70 9.06 0.25 -3.85
N LEU A 71 8.36 1.38 -3.79
CA LEU A 71 7.25 1.72 -4.69
C LEU A 71 7.68 2.30 -6.04
N ASN A 72 8.96 2.63 -6.21
CA ASN A 72 9.55 3.11 -7.47
C ASN A 72 9.93 1.95 -8.41
N SER A 73 9.86 0.72 -7.91
CA SER A 73 10.18 -0.50 -8.64
C SER A 73 8.91 -1.27 -9.03
N THR A 74 9.01 -2.07 -10.08
CA THR A 74 8.03 -3.12 -10.39
C THR A 74 8.16 -4.33 -9.47
N GLU A 75 9.28 -4.45 -8.73
CA GLU A 75 9.52 -5.51 -7.76
C GLU A 75 9.50 -4.90 -6.37
N ILE A 76 8.42 -5.16 -5.63
CA ILE A 76 8.16 -4.59 -4.32
C ILE A 76 8.59 -5.61 -3.28
N THR A 77 9.75 -5.37 -2.67
CA THR A 77 10.22 -6.13 -1.52
C THR A 77 9.61 -5.56 -0.25
N PHE A 78 9.13 -6.40 0.65
CA PHE A 78 8.55 -6.00 1.93
C PHE A 78 8.79 -7.05 3.00
N VAL A 79 8.73 -6.63 4.27
CA VAL A 79 8.78 -7.54 5.42
C VAL A 79 7.35 -7.72 5.94
N ASP A 80 6.88 -8.97 5.91
CA ASP A 80 5.53 -9.29 6.38
C ASP A 80 5.41 -9.23 7.91
N LYS A 81 4.18 -9.33 8.43
CA LYS A 81 3.89 -9.29 9.87
C LYS A 81 4.62 -10.36 10.70
N ASN A 82 5.12 -11.42 10.07
CA ASN A 82 5.86 -12.51 10.71
C ASN A 82 7.38 -12.34 10.58
N GLY A 83 7.85 -11.20 10.06
CA GLY A 83 9.27 -10.93 9.83
C GLY A 83 9.84 -11.62 8.57
N THR A 84 8.99 -12.19 7.70
CA THR A 84 9.46 -12.82 6.46
C THR A 84 9.65 -11.78 5.37
N THR A 85 10.85 -11.70 4.80
CA THR A 85 11.11 -10.93 3.57
C THR A 85 10.42 -11.60 2.39
N ARG A 86 9.67 -10.81 1.62
CA ARG A 86 8.95 -11.24 0.43
C ARG A 86 9.16 -10.25 -0.70
N THR A 87 8.99 -10.71 -1.93
CA THR A 87 9.00 -9.83 -3.11
C THR A 87 7.79 -10.12 -3.99
N ALA A 88 6.91 -9.13 -4.17
CA ALA A 88 5.80 -9.20 -5.11
C ALA A 88 6.13 -8.36 -6.35
N CYS A 89 5.78 -8.86 -7.54
CA CYS A 89 5.96 -8.11 -8.78
C CYS A 89 4.64 -7.49 -9.26
N VAL A 90 4.74 -6.26 -9.75
CA VAL A 90 3.67 -5.51 -10.41
C VAL A 90 4.07 -5.09 -11.82
N ASN A 91 3.11 -4.75 -12.68
CA ASN A 91 3.40 -4.36 -14.07
C ASN A 91 3.95 -2.93 -14.22
N THR A 92 3.78 -2.07 -13.22
CA THR A 92 4.22 -0.67 -13.27
C THR A 92 4.55 -0.17 -11.85
N PRO A 93 5.56 0.71 -11.68
CA PRO A 93 5.82 1.36 -10.41
C PRO A 93 4.59 2.09 -9.87
N LEU A 94 4.33 1.94 -8.57
CA LEU A 94 3.14 2.51 -7.91
C LEU A 94 3.30 4.01 -7.63
N VAL A 95 4.54 4.51 -7.60
CA VAL A 95 4.84 5.95 -7.53
C VAL A 95 4.27 6.74 -8.71
N ASN A 96 4.12 6.10 -9.88
CA ASN A 96 3.59 6.74 -11.09
C ASN A 96 2.06 6.91 -11.08
N LYS A 97 1.41 6.53 -9.99
CA LYS A 97 -0.03 6.60 -9.81
C LYS A 97 -0.86 5.96 -10.95
N PRO A 98 -0.58 4.71 -11.37
CA PRO A 98 -1.34 4.04 -12.42
C PRO A 98 -2.82 3.91 -12.06
N ALA A 99 -3.73 4.07 -13.03
CA ALA A 99 -5.17 3.85 -12.79
C ALA A 99 -5.51 2.38 -12.45
N SER A 100 -4.68 1.43 -12.89
CA SER A 100 -4.83 0.00 -12.60
C SER A 100 -3.46 -0.66 -12.51
N VAL A 101 -3.30 -1.61 -11.59
CA VAL A 101 -2.07 -2.38 -11.39
C VAL A 101 -2.34 -3.87 -11.46
N LYS A 102 -1.45 -4.60 -12.12
CA LYS A 102 -1.46 -6.06 -12.20
C LYS A 102 -0.44 -6.59 -11.20
N VAL A 103 -0.88 -7.49 -10.30
CA VAL A 103 0.00 -8.22 -9.38
C VAL A 103 0.20 -9.63 -9.94
N TYR A 104 1.45 -10.01 -10.19
CA TYR A 104 1.76 -11.30 -10.79
C TYR A 104 1.64 -12.46 -9.79
N ILE A 105 0.99 -13.54 -10.22
CA ILE A 105 0.70 -14.73 -9.40
C ILE A 105 1.44 -15.99 -9.89
N ASN A 106 2.40 -15.83 -10.80
CA ASN A 106 3.33 -16.90 -11.19
C ASN A 106 4.72 -16.35 -11.53
N SER A 107 5.74 -17.21 -11.47
CA SER A 107 7.14 -16.87 -11.73
C SER A 107 7.39 -16.30 -13.12
N SER A 108 6.67 -16.77 -14.14
CA SER A 108 6.82 -16.29 -15.52
C SER A 108 6.10 -14.97 -15.81
N LYS A 109 5.44 -14.35 -14.82
CA LYS A 109 4.73 -13.06 -14.95
C LYS A 109 3.67 -13.07 -16.07
N THR A 110 3.05 -14.23 -16.34
CA THR A 110 1.99 -14.39 -17.36
C THR A 110 0.58 -14.48 -16.78
N LYS A 111 0.45 -14.76 -15.49
CA LYS A 111 -0.83 -14.77 -14.75
C LYS A 111 -0.81 -13.65 -13.71
N PHE A 112 -1.92 -12.95 -13.57
CA PHE A 112 -2.01 -11.81 -12.65
C PHE A 112 -3.44 -11.58 -12.16
N ASP A 113 -3.55 -11.00 -10.97
CA ASP A 113 -4.76 -10.31 -10.50
C ASP A 113 -4.65 -8.82 -10.89
N THR A 114 -5.76 -8.19 -11.26
CA THR A 114 -5.78 -6.75 -11.63
C THR A 114 -6.51 -5.96 -10.56
N TYR A 115 -5.97 -4.81 -10.17
CA TYR A 115 -6.51 -3.95 -9.11
C TYR A 115 -6.66 -2.53 -9.64
N ASP A 116 -7.86 -1.96 -9.52
CA ASP A 116 -8.12 -0.59 -9.94
C ASP A 116 -7.74 0.37 -8.81
N CYS A 117 -6.79 1.26 -9.06
CA CYS A 117 -6.23 2.17 -8.06
C CYS A 117 -7.04 3.47 -7.98
N LYS A 118 -7.26 3.93 -6.74
CA LYS A 118 -7.68 5.29 -6.41
C LYS A 118 -6.58 5.98 -5.57
N TYR A 119 -6.47 7.30 -5.65
CA TYR A 119 -5.44 8.12 -4.99
C TYR A 119 -6.05 9.34 -4.32
#